data_AF-A0A968WQL1-F1
#
_entry.id   AF-A0A968WQL1-F1
#
_cell.length_a   1.000
_cell.length_b   1.000
_cell.length_c   1.000
_cell.angle_alpha   90.00
_cell.angle_beta   90.00
_cell.angle_gamma   90.00
#
_symmetry.space_group_name_H-M   'P 1'
#
loop_
_entity.id
_entity.type
_entity.pdbx_description
1 polymer ?
#
loop_
_entity_poly.entity_id
_entity_poly.type
_entity_poly.pdbx_seq_one_letter_code
_entity_poly.pdbx_strand_id
1 'polypeptide(L)'
;MERERNDMTPVEAAAALVWLVDMGADEVVQEAAANRLAPPPAPAQQELANVAPPAPRGDAASIAAACSSLAEIEQALSRFDACPLKKTATRLCFADGNPQAHVMLIGEAPGREEDELGKPFVGRSGQLLDRMLAAIGVSRAESDPAKSVFITNTIYWRPPGNRTPTETETQMCLPFLMRTIELQKPRFIVCLGATPTQRLLGRNDGILKLRGKWFDFGQAGQVIPLLATLHPAYLLRQPAQKRLAWRDFLALAEVMAKN
;
A
#
# COMPACT_ATOMS: atom_id res chain seq x y z
N MET A 1 -20.42 -39.61 16.69
CA MET A 1 -21.56 -38.68 16.71
C MET A 1 -21.00 -37.29 16.51
N GLU A 2 -21.05 -36.82 15.28
CA GLU A 2 -20.62 -35.49 14.86
C GLU A 2 -21.41 -34.43 15.64
N ARG A 3 -20.69 -33.51 16.30
CA ARG A 3 -21.29 -32.31 16.89
C ARG A 3 -21.57 -31.34 15.75
N GLU A 4 -22.84 -31.05 15.53
CA GLU A 4 -23.33 -30.08 14.54
C GLU A 4 -22.63 -28.73 14.73
N ARG A 5 -22.09 -28.20 13.63
CA ARG A 5 -21.54 -26.85 13.58
C ARG A 5 -22.74 -25.89 13.63
N ASN A 6 -22.81 -25.10 14.70
CA ASN A 6 -23.92 -24.19 14.97
C ASN A 6 -23.94 -23.06 13.92
N ASP A 7 -24.81 -23.16 12.91
CA ASP A 7 -24.98 -22.21 11.81
C ASP A 7 -25.90 -21.03 12.21
N MET A 8 -25.52 -20.27 13.24
CA MET A 8 -26.24 -19.04 13.59
C MET A 8 -25.80 -17.90 12.67
N THR A 9 -26.77 -17.19 12.08
CA THR A 9 -26.49 -15.94 11.37
C THR A 9 -26.00 -14.87 12.35
N PRO A 10 -25.27 -13.82 11.88
CA PRO A 10 -24.77 -12.77 12.76
C PRO A 10 -25.86 -12.04 13.57
N VAL A 11 -27.08 -11.94 13.02
CA VAL A 11 -28.23 -11.33 13.69
C VAL A 11 -28.75 -12.22 14.81
N GLU A 12 -28.86 -13.53 14.58
CA GLU A 12 -29.28 -14.49 15.60
C GLU A 12 -28.24 -14.60 16.72
N ALA A 13 -26.96 -14.58 16.38
CA ALA A 13 -25.88 -14.57 17.36
C ALA A 13 -25.92 -13.32 18.24
N ALA A 14 -26.20 -12.14 17.66
CA ALA A 14 -26.35 -10.90 18.41
C ALA A 14 -27.58 -10.93 19.34
N ALA A 15 -28.72 -11.44 18.87
CA ALA A 15 -29.92 -11.57 19.68
C ALA A 15 -29.73 -12.54 20.86
N ALA A 16 -29.06 -13.68 20.64
CA ALA A 16 -28.72 -14.62 21.70
C ALA A 16 -27.77 -14.03 22.73
N LEU A 17 -26.81 -13.20 22.30
CA LEU A 17 -25.89 -12.50 23.20
C LEU A 17 -26.64 -11.51 24.11
N VAL A 18 -27.58 -10.74 23.55
CA VAL A 18 -28.42 -9.81 24.32
C VAL A 18 -29.25 -10.56 25.37
N TRP A 19 -29.86 -11.68 24.97
CA TRP A 19 -30.64 -12.50 25.90
C TRP A 19 -29.81 -13.05 27.07
N LEU A 20 -28.57 -13.49 26.81
CA LEU A 20 -27.67 -13.97 27.86
C LEU A 20 -27.30 -12.86 28.86
N VAL A 21 -27.06 -11.65 28.37
CA VAL A 21 -26.78 -10.48 29.20
C VAL A 21 -27.99 -10.12 30.07
N ASP A 22 -29.21 -10.14 29.51
CA ASP A 22 -30.45 -9.87 30.25
C ASP A 22 -30.73 -10.95 31.32
N MET A 23 -30.30 -12.18 31.09
CA MET A 23 -30.35 -13.28 32.07
C MET A 23 -29.27 -13.18 33.15
N GLY A 24 -28.45 -12.13 33.13
CA GLY A 24 -27.41 -11.89 34.12
C GLY A 24 -26.16 -12.74 33.92
N ALA A 25 -25.94 -13.32 32.74
CA ALA A 25 -24.69 -13.99 32.42
C ALA A 25 -23.61 -12.93 32.09
N ASP A 26 -22.72 -12.71 33.05
CA ASP A 26 -21.64 -11.74 33.02
C ASP A 26 -20.28 -12.36 32.61
N GLU A 27 -20.13 -13.68 32.74
CA GLU A 27 -18.96 -14.41 32.27
C GLU A 27 -19.32 -15.67 31.48
N VAL A 28 -18.56 -15.94 30.42
CA VAL A 28 -18.64 -17.21 29.67
C VAL A 28 -17.48 -18.09 30.10
N VAL A 29 -17.80 -19.13 30.86
CA VAL A 29 -16.82 -20.14 31.28
C VAL A 29 -16.87 -21.31 30.30
N GLN A 30 -15.73 -21.63 29.69
CA GLN A 30 -15.62 -22.83 28.86
C GLN A 30 -15.71 -24.08 29.77
N GLU A 31 -16.33 -25.17 29.30
CA GLU A 31 -16.41 -26.43 30.05
C GLU A 31 -15.02 -26.99 30.42
N ALA A 32 -13.99 -26.69 29.63
CA ALA A 32 -12.63 -27.09 29.87
C ALA A 32 -11.79 -25.94 30.46
N ALA A 33 -11.07 -26.22 31.54
CA ALA A 33 -10.13 -25.28 32.12
C ALA A 33 -8.97 -24.99 31.16
N ALA A 34 -8.81 -23.74 30.74
CA ALA A 34 -7.69 -23.30 29.90
C ALA A 34 -6.48 -22.93 30.77
N ASN A 35 -5.38 -23.67 30.65
CA ASN A 35 -4.13 -23.33 31.34
C ASN A 35 -3.42 -22.15 30.62
N ARG A 36 -3.68 -20.93 31.09
CA ARG A 36 -3.12 -19.67 30.52
C ARG A 36 -1.64 -19.44 30.85
N LEU A 37 -1.05 -20.27 31.71
CA LEU A 37 0.39 -20.21 32.06
C LEU A 37 1.23 -21.19 31.23
N ALA A 38 0.59 -22.06 30.45
CA ALA A 38 1.31 -22.89 29.50
C ALA A 38 1.92 -22.00 28.41
N PRO A 39 3.18 -22.26 27.99
CA PRO A 39 3.71 -21.62 26.80
C PRO A 39 2.76 -21.89 25.63
N PRO A 40 2.50 -20.91 24.75
CA PRO A 40 1.64 -21.14 23.61
C PRO A 40 2.19 -22.35 22.85
N PRO A 41 1.32 -23.27 22.36
CA PRO A 41 1.79 -24.32 21.49
C PRO A 41 2.58 -23.66 20.37
N ALA A 42 3.75 -24.23 20.05
CA ALA A 42 4.52 -23.78 18.89
C ALA A 42 3.53 -23.66 17.72
N PRO A 43 3.52 -22.54 16.98
CA PRO A 43 2.56 -22.37 15.90
C PRO A 43 2.63 -23.63 15.06
N ALA A 44 1.50 -24.34 14.98
CA ALA A 44 1.39 -25.49 14.11
C ALA A 44 1.88 -24.99 12.76
N GLN A 45 2.97 -25.58 12.26
CA GLN A 45 3.32 -25.44 10.87
C GLN A 45 2.13 -26.06 10.14
N GLN A 46 1.14 -25.24 9.83
CA GLN A 46 0.22 -25.56 8.76
C GLN A 46 1.16 -25.75 7.58
N GLU A 47 1.37 -27.01 7.19
CA GLU A 47 1.79 -27.32 5.84
C GLU A 47 0.79 -26.56 4.97
N LEU A 48 1.26 -25.43 4.44
CA LEU A 48 0.65 -24.78 3.31
C LEU A 48 0.58 -25.87 2.28
N ALA A 49 -0.60 -26.49 2.13
CA ALA A 49 -0.88 -27.31 0.98
C ALA A 49 -0.41 -26.46 -0.21
N ASN A 50 0.60 -26.96 -0.92
CA ASN A 50 1.10 -26.37 -2.15
C ASN A 50 -0.04 -26.49 -3.16
N VAL A 51 -1.05 -25.63 -3.01
CA VAL A 51 -1.96 -25.28 -4.08
C VAL A 51 -1.06 -24.50 -5.01
N ALA A 52 -0.53 -25.20 -6.01
CA ALA A 52 0.10 -24.58 -7.15
C ALA A 52 -0.79 -23.42 -7.57
N PRO A 53 -0.26 -22.19 -7.68
CA PRO A 53 -1.09 -21.06 -8.07
C PRO A 53 -1.79 -21.45 -9.37
N PRO A 54 -3.13 -21.25 -9.47
CA PRO A 54 -3.80 -21.44 -10.75
C PRO A 54 -3.03 -20.60 -11.77
N ALA A 55 -2.59 -21.24 -12.86
CA ALA A 55 -1.84 -20.59 -13.92
C ALA A 55 -2.56 -19.28 -14.30
N PRO A 56 -1.83 -18.15 -14.41
CA PRO A 56 -2.45 -16.85 -14.52
C PRO A 56 -3.31 -16.79 -15.78
N ARG A 57 -4.62 -16.56 -15.61
CA ARG A 57 -5.47 -16.05 -16.67
C ARG A 57 -5.04 -14.60 -16.93
N GLY A 58 -4.08 -14.44 -17.85
CA GLY A 58 -3.49 -13.16 -18.26
C GLY A 58 -2.24 -12.80 -17.44
N ASP A 59 -1.09 -12.77 -18.10
CA ASP A 59 0.15 -12.22 -17.53
C ASP A 59 -0.07 -10.74 -17.20
N ALA A 60 0.17 -10.33 -15.95
CA ALA A 60 0.04 -8.93 -15.52
C ALA A 60 0.83 -7.98 -16.44
N ALA A 61 1.97 -8.46 -16.97
CA ALA A 61 2.78 -7.70 -17.91
C ALA A 61 2.08 -7.48 -19.26
N SER A 62 1.39 -8.48 -19.81
CA SER A 62 0.69 -8.33 -21.10
C SER A 62 -0.53 -7.41 -20.97
N ILE A 63 -1.26 -7.51 -19.86
CA ILE A 63 -2.40 -6.63 -19.58
C ILE A 63 -1.92 -5.18 -19.41
N ALA A 64 -0.87 -4.96 -18.62
CA ALA A 64 -0.32 -3.62 -18.42
C ALA A 64 0.22 -3.04 -19.74
N ALA A 65 0.96 -3.82 -20.54
CA ALA A 65 1.50 -3.38 -21.82
C ALA A 65 0.42 -2.97 -22.84
N ALA A 66 -0.76 -3.61 -22.79
CA ALA A 66 -1.89 -3.27 -23.66
C ALA A 66 -2.57 -1.94 -23.30
N CYS A 67 -2.35 -1.40 -22.10
CA CYS A 67 -2.94 -0.13 -21.68
C CYS A 67 -2.20 1.06 -22.32
N SER A 68 -2.95 2.00 -22.89
CA SER A 68 -2.49 3.21 -23.56
C SER A 68 -2.73 4.49 -22.75
N SER A 69 -3.52 4.42 -21.68
CA SER A 69 -3.82 5.54 -20.79
C SER A 69 -3.87 5.13 -19.32
N LEU A 70 -3.74 6.10 -18.41
CA LEU A 70 -3.90 5.86 -16.95
C LEU A 70 -5.29 5.32 -16.61
N ALA A 71 -6.33 5.78 -17.31
CA ALA A 71 -7.69 5.28 -17.14
C ALA A 71 -7.82 3.80 -17.55
N GLU A 72 -7.12 3.37 -18.60
CA GLU A 72 -7.10 1.96 -19.00
C GLU A 72 -6.38 1.08 -17.97
N ILE A 73 -5.31 1.57 -17.34
CA ILE A 73 -4.65 0.86 -16.24
C ILE A 73 -5.61 0.67 -15.07
N GLU A 74 -6.32 1.73 -14.66
CA GLU A 74 -7.30 1.66 -13.57
C GLU A 74 -8.42 0.65 -13.89
N GLN A 75 -8.94 0.69 -15.12
CA GLN A 75 -9.94 -0.28 -15.57
C GLN A 75 -9.39 -1.71 -15.59
N ALA A 76 -8.17 -1.92 -16.07
CA ALA A 76 -7.53 -3.22 -16.09
C ALA A 76 -7.35 -3.76 -14.66
N LEU A 77 -6.86 -2.94 -13.73
CA LEU A 77 -6.73 -3.29 -12.32
C LEU A 77 -8.09 -3.63 -11.69
N SER A 78 -9.15 -2.87 -12.00
CA SER A 78 -10.50 -3.16 -11.50
C SER A 78 -11.01 -4.55 -11.89
N ARG A 79 -10.48 -5.13 -12.99
CA ARG A 79 -10.83 -6.46 -13.52
C ARG A 79 -9.74 -7.51 -13.26
N PHE A 80 -8.65 -7.16 -12.59
CA PHE A 80 -7.51 -8.05 -12.36
C PHE A 80 -7.75 -8.98 -11.17
N ASP A 81 -8.30 -10.18 -11.42
CA ASP A 81 -8.66 -11.14 -10.37
C ASP A 81 -7.51 -12.05 -9.90
N ALA A 82 -6.33 -11.95 -10.52
CA ALA A 82 -5.17 -12.75 -10.15
C ALA A 82 -4.52 -12.29 -8.83
N CYS A 83 -4.71 -11.03 -8.41
CA CYS A 83 -4.19 -10.54 -7.13
C CYS A 83 -5.12 -10.98 -5.97
N PRO A 84 -4.64 -11.76 -4.98
CA PRO A 84 -5.47 -12.23 -3.88
C PRO A 84 -5.97 -11.08 -2.99
N LEU A 85 -5.22 -9.97 -2.91
CA LEU A 85 -5.57 -8.81 -2.10
C LEU A 85 -6.89 -8.15 -2.53
N LYS A 86 -7.25 -8.26 -3.81
CA LYS A 86 -8.52 -7.77 -4.34
C LYS A 86 -9.74 -8.43 -3.67
N LYS A 87 -9.61 -9.69 -3.25
CA LYS A 87 -10.70 -10.42 -2.58
C LYS A 87 -10.96 -9.94 -1.15
N THR A 88 -9.97 -9.28 -0.55
CA THR A 88 -10.02 -8.83 0.85
C THR A 88 -10.16 -7.32 1.00
N ALA A 89 -9.79 -6.56 -0.02
CA ALA A 89 -9.92 -5.11 -0.06
C ALA A 89 -11.34 -4.70 -0.46
N THR A 90 -11.76 -3.53 0.03
CA THR A 90 -13.08 -2.96 -0.25
C THR A 90 -13.08 -2.21 -1.57
N ARG A 91 -12.04 -1.41 -1.84
CA ARG A 91 -11.94 -0.60 -3.06
C ARG A 91 -10.55 -0.72 -3.67
N LEU A 92 -10.50 -0.53 -5.00
CA LEU A 92 -9.25 -0.27 -5.69
C LEU A 92 -8.76 1.13 -5.30
N CYS A 93 -7.49 1.23 -4.90
CA CYS A 93 -6.81 2.48 -4.59
C CYS A 93 -5.70 2.69 -5.64
N PHE A 94 -6.08 3.21 -6.81
CA PHE A 94 -5.17 3.35 -7.95
C PHE A 94 -4.22 4.54 -7.78
N ALA A 95 -4.76 5.77 -7.83
CA ALA A 95 -3.97 6.99 -7.74
C ALA A 95 -4.80 8.18 -7.24
N ASP A 96 -4.12 9.28 -6.90
CA ASP A 96 -4.72 10.59 -6.60
C ASP A 96 -3.78 11.72 -7.05
N GLY A 97 -4.32 12.93 -7.18
CA GLY A 97 -3.59 14.11 -7.64
C GLY A 97 -3.63 14.32 -9.15
N ASN A 98 -2.68 15.10 -9.68
CA ASN A 98 -2.68 15.53 -11.07
C ASN A 98 -1.98 14.50 -11.98
N PRO A 99 -2.65 13.92 -12.99
CA PRO A 99 -2.03 12.95 -13.90
C PRO A 99 -0.86 13.50 -14.71
N GLN A 100 -0.74 14.83 -14.83
CA GLN A 100 0.36 15.51 -15.53
C GLN A 100 1.44 16.04 -14.59
N ALA A 101 1.35 15.77 -13.28
CA ALA A 101 2.31 16.27 -12.30
C ALA A 101 3.77 15.91 -12.63
N HIS A 102 4.68 16.84 -12.37
CA HIS A 102 6.11 16.59 -12.54
C HIS A 102 6.69 15.65 -11.49
N VAL A 103 6.03 15.51 -10.34
CA VAL A 103 6.48 14.67 -9.22
C VAL A 103 5.51 13.51 -9.01
N MET A 104 6.03 12.29 -9.10
CA MET A 104 5.30 11.07 -8.76
C MET A 104 5.75 10.53 -7.40
N LEU A 105 4.82 10.40 -6.46
CA LEU A 105 5.02 9.81 -5.13
C LEU A 105 4.54 8.36 -5.13
N ILE A 106 5.38 7.44 -4.66
CA ILE A 106 5.06 6.01 -4.64
C ILE A 106 5.20 5.48 -3.21
N GLY A 107 4.08 5.06 -2.63
CA GLY A 107 4.01 4.42 -1.33
C GLY A 107 4.09 2.89 -1.37
N GLU A 108 3.89 2.26 -0.21
CA GLU A 108 3.90 0.81 -0.06
C GLU A 108 2.56 0.19 -0.46
N ALA A 109 1.50 0.51 0.29
CA ALA A 109 0.18 -0.10 0.16
C ALA A 109 -0.91 0.82 0.72
N PRO A 110 -2.18 0.65 0.29
CA PRO A 110 -3.32 1.32 0.91
C PRO A 110 -3.49 0.90 2.38
N GLY A 111 -3.83 1.86 3.23
CA GLY A 111 -4.29 1.61 4.59
C GLY A 111 -5.81 1.44 4.65
N ARG A 112 -6.36 1.46 5.87
CA ARG A 112 -7.79 1.29 6.10
C ARG A 112 -8.63 2.41 5.46
N GLU A 113 -8.26 3.66 5.73
CA GLU A 113 -9.00 4.82 5.22
C GLU A 113 -8.88 4.93 3.68
N GLU A 114 -7.72 4.56 3.13
CA GLU A 114 -7.50 4.49 1.69
C GLU A 114 -8.36 3.41 1.02
N ASP A 115 -8.50 2.24 1.64
CA ASP A 115 -9.37 1.15 1.17
C ASP A 115 -10.86 1.54 1.24
N GLU A 116 -11.24 2.27 2.28
CA GLU A 116 -12.60 2.79 2.43
C GLU A 116 -12.90 3.92 1.43
N LEU A 117 -11.93 4.74 1.02
CA LEU A 117 -12.17 5.86 0.10
C LEU A 117 -11.77 5.60 -1.35
N GLY A 118 -11.00 4.54 -1.62
CA GLY A 118 -10.43 4.26 -2.94
C GLY A 118 -9.36 5.25 -3.40
N LYS A 119 -8.76 6.01 -2.47
CA LYS A 119 -7.75 7.02 -2.76
C LYS A 119 -6.50 6.87 -1.90
N PRO A 120 -5.30 6.98 -2.46
CA PRO A 120 -4.05 6.80 -1.71
C PRO A 120 -3.78 7.98 -0.76
N PHE A 121 -3.16 7.68 0.38
CA PHE A 121 -2.70 8.66 1.35
C PHE A 121 -3.79 9.67 1.76
N VAL A 122 -4.94 9.18 2.22
CA VAL A 122 -6.05 10.01 2.76
C VAL A 122 -6.12 9.98 4.28
N GLY A 123 -5.57 8.93 4.91
CA GLY A 123 -5.55 8.81 6.36
C GLY A 123 -4.47 9.64 7.04
N ARG A 124 -4.20 9.36 8.32
CA ARG A 124 -3.24 10.14 9.15
C ARG A 124 -1.85 10.29 8.52
N SER A 125 -1.33 9.24 7.88
CA SER A 125 -0.05 9.30 7.16
C SER A 125 -0.13 10.19 5.92
N GLY A 126 -1.26 10.18 5.24
CA GLY A 126 -1.55 11.06 4.12
C GLY A 126 -1.61 12.53 4.51
N GLN A 127 -2.33 12.85 5.59
CA GLN A 127 -2.39 14.21 6.12
C GLN A 127 -1.00 14.75 6.52
N LEU A 128 -0.11 13.88 7.03
CA LEU A 128 1.27 14.27 7.28
C LEU A 128 2.03 14.53 5.97
N LEU A 129 1.86 13.67 4.96
CA LEU A 129 2.44 13.86 3.64
C LEU A 129 1.98 15.19 3.02
N ASP A 130 0.69 15.50 3.08
CA ASP A 130 0.13 16.74 2.54
C ASP A 130 0.75 17.97 3.22
N ARG A 131 0.94 17.95 4.55
CA ARG A 131 1.64 19.03 5.26
C ARG A 131 3.11 19.16 4.85
N MET A 132 3.79 18.04 4.60
CA MET A 132 5.19 18.05 4.16
C MET A 132 5.34 18.59 2.73
N LEU A 133 4.41 18.23 1.84
CA LEU A 133 4.36 18.77 0.47
C LEU A 133 4.02 20.26 0.46
N ALA A 134 3.03 20.68 1.24
CA ALA A 134 2.65 22.08 1.34
C ALA A 134 3.82 22.95 1.83
N ALA A 135 4.66 22.44 2.73
CA ALA A 135 5.84 23.13 3.22
C ALA A 135 6.92 23.39 2.14
N ILE A 136 6.89 22.67 1.01
CA ILE A 136 7.74 22.91 -0.16
C ILE A 136 6.97 23.52 -1.34
N GLY A 137 5.75 24.02 -1.12
CA GLY A 137 4.95 24.70 -2.13
C GLY A 137 4.29 23.78 -3.16
N VAL A 138 4.10 22.50 -2.81
CA VAL A 138 3.49 21.48 -3.68
C VAL A 138 2.24 20.91 -3.03
N SER A 139 1.21 20.61 -3.80
CA SER A 139 -0.02 19.98 -3.28
C SER A 139 -0.70 19.12 -4.35
N ARG A 140 -1.31 18.01 -3.93
CA ARG A 140 -2.07 17.14 -4.84
C ARG A 140 -3.32 17.81 -5.42
N ALA A 141 -3.79 18.89 -4.80
CA ALA A 141 -4.96 19.66 -5.25
C ALA A 141 -4.62 20.77 -6.27
N GLU A 142 -3.33 21.00 -6.53
CA GLU A 142 -2.89 22.02 -7.50
C GLU A 142 -3.13 21.55 -8.94
N SER A 143 -3.51 22.50 -9.80
CA SER A 143 -3.70 22.23 -11.23
C SER A 143 -2.41 22.41 -12.05
N ASP A 144 -1.47 23.22 -11.56
CA ASP A 144 -0.17 23.42 -12.21
C ASP A 144 0.69 22.15 -12.07
N PRO A 145 1.09 21.49 -13.19
CA PRO A 145 1.98 20.32 -13.17
C PRO A 145 3.27 20.50 -12.36
N ALA A 146 3.82 21.72 -12.30
CA ALA A 146 5.06 22.01 -11.58
C ALA A 146 4.87 22.11 -10.06
N LYS A 147 3.64 22.37 -9.59
CA LYS A 147 3.28 22.52 -8.18
C LYS A 147 2.33 21.42 -7.68
N SER A 148 2.05 20.45 -8.53
CA SER A 148 1.19 19.31 -8.23
C SER A 148 1.97 18.01 -8.12
N VAL A 149 1.32 16.99 -7.59
CA VAL A 149 1.86 15.63 -7.44
C VAL A 149 0.89 14.60 -7.98
N PHE A 150 1.44 13.50 -8.48
CA PHE A 150 0.71 12.26 -8.74
C PHE A 150 1.09 11.25 -7.66
N ILE A 151 0.12 10.66 -6.99
CA ILE A 151 0.36 9.78 -5.83
C ILE A 151 -0.22 8.41 -6.11
N THR A 152 0.59 7.36 -5.93
CA THR A 152 0.17 5.96 -6.03
C THR A 152 0.93 5.09 -5.02
N ASN A 153 0.71 3.78 -5.08
CA ASN A 153 1.37 2.79 -4.23
C ASN A 153 1.99 1.68 -5.08
N THR A 154 2.83 0.88 -4.44
CA THR A 154 3.44 -0.30 -5.06
C THR A 154 2.41 -1.40 -5.33
N ILE A 155 1.40 -1.51 -4.46
CA ILE A 155 0.22 -2.35 -4.65
C ILE A 155 -1.05 -1.50 -4.48
N TYR A 156 -2.17 -1.94 -5.07
CA TYR A 156 -3.38 -1.11 -5.18
C TYR A 156 -4.54 -1.52 -4.26
N TRP A 157 -4.36 -2.60 -3.49
CA TRP A 157 -5.36 -3.12 -2.55
C TRP A 157 -4.73 -3.28 -1.18
N ARG A 158 -5.53 -3.02 -0.14
CA ARG A 158 -5.09 -3.11 1.24
C ARG A 158 -4.77 -4.56 1.66
N PRO A 159 -3.56 -4.84 2.18
CA PRO A 159 -3.27 -6.13 2.80
C PRO A 159 -4.07 -6.35 4.09
N PRO A 160 -4.53 -7.59 4.36
CA PRO A 160 -5.21 -7.92 5.62
C PRO A 160 -4.39 -7.49 6.83
N GLY A 161 -5.02 -6.80 7.78
CA GLY A 161 -4.35 -6.30 8.99
C GLY A 161 -3.30 -5.20 8.76
N ASN A 162 -3.26 -4.57 7.58
CA ASN A 162 -2.20 -3.60 7.21
C ASN A 162 -0.78 -4.16 7.33
N ARG A 163 -0.61 -5.48 7.11
CA ARG A 163 0.71 -6.08 7.04
C ARG A 163 1.48 -5.54 5.84
N THR A 164 2.80 -5.67 5.87
CA THR A 164 3.63 -5.42 4.70
C THR A 164 3.24 -6.38 3.57
N PRO A 165 3.17 -5.90 2.31
CA PRO A 165 2.92 -6.75 1.14
C PRO A 165 3.98 -7.83 0.98
N THR A 166 3.58 -8.99 0.49
CA THR A 166 4.55 -10.03 0.14
C THR A 166 5.29 -9.68 -1.15
N GLU A 167 6.42 -10.36 -1.36
CA GLU A 167 7.15 -10.33 -2.63
C GLU A 167 6.22 -10.61 -3.82
N THR A 168 5.47 -11.71 -3.73
CA THR A 168 4.57 -12.16 -4.79
C THR A 168 3.48 -11.14 -5.09
N GLU A 169 2.84 -10.58 -4.06
CA GLU A 169 1.81 -9.54 -4.21
C GLU A 169 2.36 -8.30 -4.92
N THR A 170 3.59 -7.93 -4.56
CA THR A 170 4.25 -6.80 -5.17
C THR A 170 4.63 -7.08 -6.62
N GLN A 171 5.20 -8.25 -6.91
CA GLN A 171 5.59 -8.66 -8.26
C GLN A 171 4.39 -8.71 -9.22
N MET A 172 3.22 -9.12 -8.72
CA MET A 172 1.99 -9.09 -9.51
C MET A 172 1.55 -7.68 -9.92
N CYS A 173 1.77 -6.68 -9.06
CA CYS A 173 1.34 -5.29 -9.32
C CYS A 173 2.41 -4.47 -10.05
N LEU A 174 3.68 -4.91 -10.00
CA LEU A 174 4.81 -4.17 -10.55
C LEU A 174 4.66 -3.82 -12.03
N PRO A 175 4.17 -4.70 -12.94
CA PRO A 175 4.00 -4.33 -14.34
C PRO A 175 3.04 -3.15 -14.55
N PHE A 176 1.96 -3.08 -13.76
CA PHE A 176 1.04 -1.94 -13.79
C PHE A 176 1.70 -0.65 -13.28
N LEU A 177 2.54 -0.74 -12.24
CA LEU A 177 3.26 0.43 -11.74
C LEU A 177 4.28 0.94 -12.76
N MET A 178 5.04 0.04 -13.39
CA MET A 178 5.98 0.39 -14.45
C MET A 178 5.26 1.07 -15.62
N ARG A 179 4.15 0.49 -16.07
CA ARG A 179 3.32 1.11 -17.12
C ARG A 179 2.75 2.46 -16.69
N THR A 180 2.35 2.60 -15.44
CA THR A 180 1.85 3.87 -14.89
C THR A 180 2.94 4.94 -14.99
N ILE A 181 4.19 4.63 -14.59
CA ILE A 181 5.32 5.56 -14.71
C ILE A 181 5.57 5.93 -16.18
N GLU A 182 5.55 4.96 -17.10
CA GLU A 182 5.74 5.18 -18.54
C GLU A 182 4.68 6.12 -19.15
N LEU A 183 3.42 5.97 -18.74
CA LEU A 183 2.30 6.78 -19.25
C LEU A 183 2.22 8.14 -18.58
N GLN A 184 2.50 8.22 -17.27
CA GLN A 184 2.45 9.46 -16.49
C GLN A 184 3.64 10.38 -16.81
N LYS A 185 4.81 9.81 -17.14
CA LYS A 185 6.03 10.52 -17.53
C LYS A 185 6.48 11.59 -16.50
N PRO A 186 6.73 11.20 -15.24
CA PRO A 186 7.17 12.15 -14.22
C PRO A 186 8.57 12.67 -14.54
N ARG A 187 8.85 13.90 -14.09
CA ARG A 187 10.23 14.45 -14.05
C ARG A 187 11.01 13.93 -12.85
N PHE A 188 10.32 13.62 -11.75
CA PHE A 188 10.91 13.11 -10.50
C PHE A 188 10.04 11.99 -9.91
N ILE A 189 10.68 10.96 -9.37
CA ILE A 189 10.02 9.92 -8.57
C ILE A 189 10.47 10.05 -7.12
N VAL A 190 9.53 9.99 -6.19
CA VAL A 190 9.80 10.00 -4.75
C VAL A 190 9.23 8.73 -4.13
N CYS A 191 10.11 7.82 -3.73
CA CYS A 191 9.74 6.58 -3.05
C CYS A 191 9.59 6.81 -1.55
N LEU A 192 8.40 6.56 -1.03
CA LEU A 192 8.06 6.68 0.38
C LEU A 192 8.26 5.32 1.06
N GLY A 193 9.42 5.10 1.68
CA GLY A 193 9.73 3.86 2.41
C GLY A 193 10.54 2.82 1.64
N ALA A 194 10.78 1.69 2.30
CA ALA A 194 11.66 0.64 1.78
C ALA A 194 11.07 -0.05 0.55
N THR A 195 9.83 -0.53 0.65
CA THR A 195 9.15 -1.33 -0.38
C THR A 195 9.19 -0.70 -1.78
N PRO A 196 8.69 0.53 -2.03
CA PRO A 196 8.76 1.14 -3.36
C PRO A 196 10.21 1.34 -3.83
N THR A 197 11.11 1.73 -2.92
CA THR A 197 12.53 1.96 -3.26
C THR A 197 13.22 0.66 -3.70
N GLN A 198 13.02 -0.42 -2.95
CA GLN A 198 13.63 -1.72 -3.21
C GLN A 198 13.15 -2.32 -4.53
N ARG A 199 11.85 -2.18 -4.83
CA ARG A 199 11.24 -2.71 -6.05
C ARG A 199 11.69 -1.99 -7.30
N LEU A 200 11.69 -0.67 -7.29
CA LEU A 200 12.06 0.10 -8.47
C LEU A 200 13.57 0.07 -8.74
N LEU A 201 14.40 -0.06 -7.71
CA LEU A 201 15.86 -0.09 -7.85
C LEU A 201 16.46 -1.50 -7.90
N GLY A 202 15.65 -2.56 -7.67
CA GLY A 202 16.16 -3.93 -7.57
C GLY A 202 17.16 -4.12 -6.42
N ARG A 203 16.91 -3.49 -5.26
CA ARG A 203 17.82 -3.50 -4.10
C ARG A 203 17.16 -4.11 -2.87
N ASN A 204 17.95 -4.62 -1.93
CA ASN A 204 17.48 -5.16 -0.64
C ASN A 204 18.01 -4.37 0.57
N ASP A 205 18.59 -3.18 0.37
CA ASP A 205 19.06 -2.34 1.48
C ASP A 205 17.89 -1.77 2.31
N GLY A 206 18.10 -1.57 3.61
CA GLY A 206 17.13 -0.91 4.48
C GLY A 206 16.98 0.59 4.17
N ILE A 207 15.78 1.14 4.40
CA ILE A 207 15.45 2.53 4.01
C ILE A 207 16.37 3.59 4.64
N LEU A 208 16.86 3.38 5.87
CA LEU A 208 17.76 4.34 6.52
C LEU A 208 19.09 4.53 5.77
N LYS A 209 19.55 3.50 5.03
CA LYS A 209 20.76 3.56 4.19
C LYS A 209 20.50 4.18 2.81
N LEU A 210 19.26 4.09 2.33
CA LEU A 210 18.85 4.54 1.00
C LEU A 210 18.32 5.96 0.98
N ARG A 211 17.68 6.41 2.09
CA ARG A 211 17.00 7.72 2.14
C ARG A 211 17.94 8.87 1.76
N GLY A 212 17.35 9.89 1.14
CA GLY A 212 17.95 11.10 0.58
C GLY A 212 19.19 10.90 -0.27
N LYS A 213 19.33 9.73 -0.89
CA LYS A 213 20.17 9.52 -2.05
C LYS A 213 19.30 9.64 -3.30
N TRP A 214 19.89 10.19 -4.35
CA TRP A 214 19.33 10.20 -5.69
C TRP A 214 19.81 8.97 -6.45
N PHE A 215 18.90 8.40 -7.23
CA PHE A 215 19.14 7.25 -8.09
C PHE A 215 18.59 7.55 -9.47
N ASP A 216 19.18 6.91 -10.47
CA ASP A 216 18.68 6.95 -11.84
C ASP A 216 17.71 5.79 -12.04
N PHE A 217 16.46 6.10 -12.41
CA PHE A 217 15.44 5.12 -12.71
C PHE A 217 15.06 5.18 -14.20
N GLY A 218 14.96 4.03 -14.86
CA GLY A 218 14.62 3.93 -16.28
C GLY A 218 15.74 3.31 -17.13
N GLN A 219 15.65 3.48 -18.44
CA GLN A 219 16.63 2.96 -19.42
C GLN A 219 17.29 4.11 -20.19
N ALA A 220 18.37 3.79 -20.91
CA ALA A 220 19.13 4.76 -21.71
C ALA A 220 18.21 5.52 -22.68
N GLY A 221 18.02 6.81 -22.43
CA GLY A 221 17.15 7.71 -23.20
C GLY A 221 15.98 8.31 -22.42
N GLN A 222 15.54 7.69 -21.32
CA GLN A 222 14.52 8.23 -20.41
C GLN A 222 14.90 7.88 -18.97
N VAL A 223 15.84 8.64 -18.43
CA VAL A 223 16.29 8.53 -17.03
C VAL A 223 15.49 9.53 -16.19
N ILE A 224 14.83 9.01 -15.17
CA ILE A 224 14.05 9.79 -14.21
C ILE A 224 14.81 9.77 -12.87
N PRO A 225 15.17 10.94 -12.31
CA PRO A 225 15.75 11.03 -10.98
C PRO A 225 14.76 10.54 -9.91
N LEU A 226 15.21 9.57 -9.12
CA LEU A 226 14.45 8.94 -8.05
C LEU A 226 15.07 9.28 -6.69
N LEU A 227 14.25 9.84 -5.81
CA LEU A 227 14.61 10.13 -4.42
C LEU A 227 13.93 9.13 -3.47
N ALA A 228 14.72 8.45 -2.65
CA ALA A 228 14.18 7.64 -1.56
C ALA A 228 13.99 8.47 -0.28
N THR A 229 12.88 8.32 0.43
CA THR A 229 12.70 8.94 1.75
C THR A 229 11.89 8.05 2.70
N LEU A 230 11.68 8.52 3.94
CA LEU A 230 10.97 7.78 4.98
C LEU A 230 9.45 7.84 4.76
N HIS A 231 8.78 6.71 4.94
CA HIS A 231 7.32 6.65 4.82
C HIS A 231 6.64 7.49 5.94
N PRO A 232 5.59 8.28 5.64
CA PRO A 232 4.92 9.11 6.66
C PRO A 232 4.39 8.32 7.87
N ALA A 233 3.90 7.09 7.66
CA ALA A 233 3.48 6.22 8.77
C ALA A 233 4.62 5.87 9.74
N TYR A 234 5.86 5.73 9.24
CA TYR A 234 7.04 5.54 10.09
C TYR A 234 7.35 6.81 10.89
N LEU A 235 7.21 8.00 10.27
CA LEU A 235 7.42 9.29 10.95
C LEU A 235 6.37 9.60 12.02
N LEU A 236 5.16 9.07 11.90
CA LEU A 236 4.14 9.14 12.95
C LEU A 236 4.55 8.31 14.18
N ARG A 237 5.15 7.13 13.98
CA ARG A 237 5.66 6.27 15.05
C ARG A 237 7.00 6.75 15.62
N GLN A 238 7.82 7.40 14.79
CA GLN A 238 9.15 7.91 15.16
C GLN A 238 9.28 9.40 14.81
N PRO A 239 8.65 10.31 15.59
CA PRO A 239 8.62 11.74 15.28
C PRO A 239 10.01 12.39 15.18
N ALA A 240 10.99 11.90 15.94
CA ALA A 240 12.38 12.39 15.90
C ALA A 240 13.03 12.27 14.51
N GLN A 241 12.52 11.37 13.66
CA GLN A 241 13.02 11.14 12.30
C GLN A 241 12.43 12.10 11.26
N LYS A 242 11.46 12.94 11.64
CA LYS A 242 10.87 13.95 10.73
C LYS A 242 11.93 14.90 10.17
N ARG A 243 12.99 15.21 10.94
CA ARG A 243 14.11 16.02 10.46
C ARG A 243 14.82 15.42 9.25
N LEU A 244 14.87 14.08 9.15
CA LEU A 244 15.53 13.40 8.03
C LEU A 244 14.68 13.52 6.77
N ALA A 245 13.39 13.20 6.88
CA ALA A 245 12.45 13.37 5.78
C ALA A 245 12.42 14.84 5.32
N TRP A 246 12.40 15.79 6.25
CA TRP A 246 12.41 17.21 5.91
C TRP A 246 13.62 17.61 5.05
N ARG A 247 14.82 17.13 5.37
CA ARG A 247 16.02 17.35 4.54
C ARG A 247 15.87 16.76 3.15
N ASP A 248 15.24 15.60 3.03
CA ASP A 248 15.01 14.96 1.73
C ASP A 248 14.02 15.78 0.89
N PHE A 249 12.92 16.29 1.47
CA PHE A 249 11.96 17.16 0.78
C PHE A 249 12.54 18.52 0.39
N LEU A 250 13.44 19.09 1.20
CA LEU A 250 14.18 20.30 0.80
C LEU A 250 15.10 20.04 -0.40
N ALA A 251 15.77 18.88 -0.44
CA ALA A 251 16.59 18.50 -1.59
C ALA A 251 15.73 18.33 -2.85
N LEU A 252 14.52 17.75 -2.72
CA LEU A 252 13.55 17.70 -3.82
C LEU A 252 13.19 19.11 -4.30
N ALA A 253 12.82 20.02 -3.39
CA ALA A 253 12.45 21.38 -3.72
C ALA A 253 13.57 22.15 -4.45
N GLU A 254 14.82 21.97 -4.01
CA GLU A 254 15.99 22.57 -4.64
C GLU A 254 16.18 22.10 -6.08
N VAL A 255 16.01 20.79 -6.34
CA VAL A 255 16.14 20.24 -7.69
C VAL A 255 14.96 20.63 -8.58
N MET A 256 13.75 20.71 -8.02
CA MET A 256 12.57 21.20 -8.75
C MET A 256 12.72 22.67 -9.17
N ALA A 257 13.36 23.51 -8.36
CA ALA A 257 13.54 24.93 -8.69
C ALA A 257 14.57 25.19 -9.81
N LYS A 258 15.47 24.24 -10.09
CA LYS A 258 16.54 24.37 -11.09
C LYS A 258 16.10 23.93 -12.50
N ASN A 259 14.91 23.34 -12.64
CA ASN A 259 14.48 22.52 -13.76
C ASN A 259 13.10 22.94 -14.28
#